data_AF-A0A015K5C5-F1
#
_entry.id   AF-A0A015K5C5-F1
#
_cell.length_a   1.000
_cell.length_b   1.000
_cell.length_c   1.000
_cell.angle_alpha   90.00
_cell.angle_beta   90.00
_cell.angle_gamma   90.00
#
_symmetry.space_group_name_H-M   'P 1'
#
loop_
_entity.id
_entity.type
_entity.pdbx_description
1 polymer ?
#
loop_
_entity_poly.entity_id
_entity_poly.type
_entity_poly.pdbx_seq_one_letter_code
_entity_poly.pdbx_strand_id
1 'polypeptide(L)'
;MFLQEACLRNLTYAAPLYVNIKEETMITDPRMPENREKAILNEIFDEDDLKYDPEETSYDVEKIPVMLKLTFYVLQGLDDKSLYALNECPYDQSGYFIINGSEKVLIAQERMMFMFLKNHCLHLNIYIYSFTAEIKSAIEKGSKLISSLMIKLLAKTAEK
;
A
#
# COMPACT_ATOMS: atom_id res chain seq x y z
N MET A 1 2.68 22.41 -12.93
CA MET A 1 4.11 22.47 -12.52
C MET A 1 4.91 21.71 -13.56
N PHE A 2 5.97 22.30 -14.11
CA PHE A 2 6.88 21.62 -15.05
C PHE A 2 8.06 20.96 -14.31
N LEU A 3 8.74 20.00 -14.94
CA LEU A 3 9.80 19.22 -14.28
C LEU A 3 11.06 20.03 -14.06
N GLN A 4 11.54 20.72 -15.10
CA GLN A 4 12.70 21.60 -14.98
C GLN A 4 12.52 22.62 -13.84
N GLU A 5 11.31 23.14 -13.68
CA GLU A 5 10.96 24.06 -12.59
C GLU A 5 11.02 23.37 -11.21
N ALA A 6 10.63 22.10 -11.12
CA ALA A 6 10.75 21.31 -9.90
C ALA A 6 12.21 21.12 -9.47
N CYS A 7 13.09 20.79 -10.42
CA CYS A 7 14.52 20.63 -10.19
C CYS A 7 15.18 21.95 -9.74
N LEU A 8 14.98 23.03 -10.51
CA LEU A 8 15.64 24.31 -10.26
C LEU A 8 15.21 24.99 -8.96
N ARG A 9 13.97 24.73 -8.50
CA ARG A 9 13.40 25.37 -7.31
C ARG A 9 13.44 24.49 -6.05
N ASN A 10 14.13 23.35 -6.08
CA ASN A 10 14.15 22.39 -4.97
C ASN A 10 12.75 21.93 -4.52
N LEU A 11 11.83 21.75 -5.48
CA LEU A 11 10.46 21.32 -5.22
C LEU A 11 10.30 19.82 -5.48
N THR A 12 9.26 19.23 -4.89
CA THR A 12 8.88 17.83 -5.16
C THR A 12 7.79 17.80 -6.23
N TYR A 13 8.02 17.03 -7.29
CA TYR A 13 7.03 16.83 -8.34
C TYR A 13 5.96 15.82 -7.87
N ALA A 14 4.86 16.34 -7.36
CA ALA A 14 3.77 15.56 -6.78
C ALA A 14 2.40 16.09 -7.19
N ALA A 15 1.41 15.20 -7.25
CA ALA A 15 0.02 15.52 -7.55
C ALA A 15 -0.85 15.39 -6.28
N PRO A 16 -1.85 16.26 -6.08
CA PRO A 16 -2.79 16.14 -4.95
C PRO A 16 -3.63 14.87 -5.08
N LEU A 17 -3.89 14.22 -3.94
CA LEU A 17 -4.77 13.07 -3.79
C LEU A 17 -6.11 13.53 -3.21
N TYR A 18 -7.16 13.41 -4.01
CA TYR A 18 -8.52 13.64 -3.58
C TYR A 18 -9.21 12.32 -3.26
N VAL A 19 -9.91 12.28 -2.13
CA VAL A 19 -10.70 11.11 -1.68
C VAL A 19 -12.12 11.55 -1.39
N ASN A 20 -13.10 10.83 -1.96
CA ASN A 20 -14.50 11.03 -1.62
C ASN A 20 -14.79 10.33 -0.30
N ILE A 21 -15.30 11.08 0.68
CA ILE A 21 -15.70 10.55 1.98
C ILE A 21 -17.22 10.62 2.08
N LYS A 22 -17.83 9.49 2.44
CA LYS A 22 -19.24 9.39 2.81
C LYS A 22 -19.33 9.38 4.33
N GLU A 23 -20.06 10.33 4.89
CA GLU A 23 -20.36 10.38 6.31
C GLU A 23 -21.81 9.97 6.54
N GLU A 24 -22.00 8.81 7.17
CA GLU A 24 -23.31 8.30 7.57
C GLU A 24 -23.46 8.52 9.07
N THR A 25 -24.37 9.42 9.46
CA THR A 25 -24.66 9.71 10.88
C THR A 25 -25.99 9.06 11.27
N MET A 26 -25.92 8.08 12.17
CA MET A 26 -27.09 7.44 12.74
C MET A 26 -27.42 8.07 14.09
N ILE A 27 -28.54 8.78 14.19
CA ILE A 27 -29.05 9.36 15.45
C ILE A 27 -30.16 8.46 15.97
N THR A 28 -29.99 7.90 17.16
CA THR A 28 -31.03 7.10 17.83
C THR A 28 -31.43 7.72 19.17
N ASP A 29 -32.73 7.77 19.44
CA ASP A 29 -33.30 8.17 20.72
C ASP A 29 -33.62 6.94 21.58
N PRO A 30 -32.92 6.71 22.71
CA PRO A 30 -33.13 5.54 23.58
C PRO A 30 -34.50 5.50 24.30
N ARG A 31 -35.30 6.55 24.13
CA ARG A 31 -36.59 6.72 24.82
C ARG A 31 -37.79 6.35 23.94
N MET A 32 -37.56 6.09 22.66
CA MET A 32 -38.63 5.66 21.75
C MET A 32 -39.14 4.26 22.13
N PRO A 33 -40.46 3.99 21.99
CA PRO A 33 -41.07 2.73 22.41
C PRO A 33 -40.49 1.51 21.68
N GLU A 34 -40.04 1.66 20.44
CA GLU A 34 -39.44 0.61 19.59
C GLU A 34 -38.02 0.21 20.03
N ASN A 35 -37.30 1.11 20.72
CA ASN A 35 -35.92 0.90 21.18
C ASN A 35 -35.82 0.50 22.66
N ARG A 36 -36.96 0.34 23.33
CA ARG A 36 -37.06 0.17 24.80
C ARG A 36 -36.67 -1.23 25.28
N GLU A 37 -36.78 -2.24 24.41
CA GLU A 37 -36.44 -3.65 24.69
C GLU A 37 -35.05 -4.05 24.17
N LYS A 38 -34.44 -3.23 23.30
CA LYS A 38 -33.13 -3.48 22.69
C LYS A 38 -32.03 -2.90 23.60
N ALA A 39 -31.26 -3.76 24.25
CA ALA A 39 -30.28 -3.37 25.28
C ALA A 39 -28.89 -3.01 24.70
N ILE A 40 -28.61 -3.45 23.47
CA ILE A 40 -27.31 -3.29 22.81
C ILE A 40 -27.45 -2.27 21.70
N LEU A 41 -26.53 -1.30 21.62
CA LEU A 41 -26.53 -0.24 20.59
C LEU A 41 -26.68 -0.81 19.18
N ASN A 42 -26.01 -1.92 18.87
CA ASN A 42 -26.05 -2.57 17.57
C ASN A 42 -27.42 -3.14 17.18
N GLU A 43 -28.28 -3.45 18.15
CA GLU A 43 -29.62 -4.01 17.90
C GLU A 43 -30.66 -2.90 17.64
N ILE A 44 -30.33 -1.66 18.01
CA ILE A 44 -31.18 -0.46 17.83
C ILE A 44 -31.07 0.11 16.41
N PHE A 45 -30.01 -0.22 15.66
CA PHE A 45 -29.83 0.28 14.30
C PHE A 45 -30.62 -0.57 13.31
N ASP A 46 -31.59 0.02 12.64
CA ASP A 46 -32.23 -0.52 11.45
C ASP A 46 -31.59 0.16 10.21
N GLU A 47 -31.03 -0.61 9.27
CA GLU A 47 -30.33 -0.07 8.08
C GLU A 47 -31.28 0.72 7.15
N ASP A 48 -32.59 0.49 7.26
CA ASP A 48 -33.62 1.11 6.43
C ASP A 48 -34.00 2.55 6.86
N ASP A 49 -33.49 3.05 8.01
CA ASP A 49 -33.81 4.39 8.53
C ASP A 49 -32.90 5.51 7.98
N LEU A 50 -32.04 5.20 7.01
CA LEU A 50 -31.23 6.17 6.28
C LEU A 50 -32.12 7.12 5.45
N LYS A 51 -32.62 8.19 6.07
CA LYS A 51 -33.45 9.22 5.43
C LYS A 51 -32.70 10.18 4.49
N TYR A 52 -31.38 10.07 4.39
CA TYR A 52 -30.55 11.01 3.66
C TYR A 52 -29.47 10.26 2.87
N ASP A 53 -29.38 10.52 1.57
CA ASP A 53 -28.27 10.06 0.74
C ASP A 53 -27.03 10.90 1.13
N PRO A 54 -26.00 10.32 1.76
CA PRO A 54 -24.86 11.09 2.23
C PRO A 54 -24.15 11.76 1.04
N GLU A 55 -24.05 13.09 1.06
CA GLU A 55 -23.36 13.84 0.02
C GLU A 55 -21.89 13.40 -0.06
N GLU A 56 -21.47 12.88 -1.21
CA GLU A 56 -20.06 12.57 -1.46
C GLU A 56 -19.25 13.85 -1.51
N THR A 57 -18.49 14.13 -0.44
CA THR A 57 -17.61 15.29 -0.39
C THR A 57 -16.18 14.84 -0.72
N SER A 58 -15.54 15.50 -1.69
CA SER A 58 -14.14 15.26 -2.04
C SER A 58 -13.20 16.04 -1.12
N TYR A 59 -12.30 15.34 -0.44
CA TYR A 59 -11.30 15.92 0.46
C TYR A 59 -9.89 15.80 -0.13
N ASP A 60 -9.10 16.87 -0.01
CA ASP A 60 -7.66 16.84 -0.31
C ASP A 60 -6.92 16.23 0.89
N VAL A 61 -6.28 15.08 0.69
CA VAL A 61 -5.62 14.34 1.77
C VAL A 61 -4.14 14.70 1.84
N GLU A 62 -3.42 14.47 0.74
CA GLU A 62 -1.97 14.71 0.65
C GLU A 62 -1.52 14.75 -0.81
N LYS A 63 -0.26 15.09 -1.06
CA LYS A 63 0.35 15.01 -2.40
C LYS A 63 1.18 13.73 -2.54
N ILE A 64 0.94 12.99 -3.61
CA ILE A 64 1.70 11.79 -3.97
C ILE A 64 2.76 12.14 -5.04
N PRO A 65 4.04 11.80 -4.84
CA PRO A 65 5.06 11.94 -5.87
C PRO A 65 4.73 11.17 -7.15
N VAL A 66 4.85 11.82 -8.30
CA VAL A 66 4.54 11.21 -9.61
C VAL A 66 5.83 10.82 -10.30
N MET A 67 5.96 9.55 -10.71
CA MET A 67 7.10 9.11 -11.52
C MET A 67 6.96 9.62 -12.96
N LEU A 68 8.08 10.02 -13.54
CA LEU A 68 8.10 10.59 -14.88
C LEU A 68 7.81 9.55 -15.96
N LYS A 69 7.08 9.99 -17.00
CA LYS A 69 6.55 9.17 -18.11
C LYS A 69 5.60 8.04 -17.68
N LEU A 70 4.99 8.14 -16.49
CA LEU A 70 3.74 7.40 -16.20
C LEU A 70 2.56 8.01 -16.97
N THR A 71 1.44 7.27 -17.04
CA THR A 71 0.19 7.70 -17.70
C THR A 71 -0.40 9.02 -17.17
N PHE A 72 0.04 9.47 -16.00
CA PHE A 72 -0.45 10.68 -15.34
C PHE A 72 0.52 11.87 -15.48
N TYR A 73 1.50 11.76 -16.37
CA TYR A 73 2.52 12.76 -16.58
C TYR A 73 2.08 13.84 -17.58
N VAL A 74 2.27 15.11 -17.20
CA VAL A 74 1.80 16.28 -17.97
C VAL A 74 2.38 16.35 -19.39
N LEU A 75 3.57 15.80 -19.64
CA LEU A 75 4.20 15.83 -20.98
C LEU A 75 4.08 14.50 -21.74
N GLN A 76 3.21 13.59 -21.27
CA GLN A 76 2.95 12.35 -21.99
C GLN A 76 2.30 12.67 -23.35
N GLY A 77 2.87 12.11 -24.42
CA GLY A 77 2.32 12.23 -25.77
C GLY A 77 2.67 13.53 -26.50
N LEU A 78 3.52 14.39 -25.92
CA LEU A 78 4.09 15.53 -26.65
C LEU A 78 5.11 15.07 -27.68
N ASP A 79 5.21 15.80 -28.80
CA ASP A 79 6.21 15.60 -29.83
C ASP A 79 7.57 16.19 -29.42
N ASP A 80 8.64 15.70 -30.05
CA ASP A 80 10.02 16.11 -29.73
C ASP A 80 10.20 17.64 -29.77
N LYS A 81 9.55 18.34 -30.70
CA LYS A 81 9.65 19.81 -30.82
C LYS A 81 9.03 20.50 -29.61
N SER A 82 7.89 20.02 -29.12
CA SER A 82 7.25 20.56 -27.92
C SER A 82 8.08 20.27 -26.66
N LEU A 83 8.72 19.11 -26.59
CA LEU A 83 9.66 18.80 -25.50
C LEU A 83 10.85 19.74 -25.49
N TYR A 84 11.48 20.00 -26.65
CA TYR A 84 12.55 20.99 -26.76
C TYR A 84 12.09 22.39 -26.36
N ALA A 85 10.87 22.79 -26.73
CA ALA A 85 10.30 24.09 -26.35
C ALA A 85 10.07 24.23 -24.83
N LEU A 86 9.89 23.12 -24.13
CA LEU A 86 9.75 23.05 -22.68
C LEU A 86 11.09 22.79 -21.96
N ASN A 87 12.22 22.82 -22.68
CA ASN A 87 13.56 22.47 -22.22
C ASN A 87 13.68 21.07 -21.63
N GLU A 88 12.87 20.14 -22.12
CA GLU A 88 12.93 18.73 -21.73
C GLU A 88 13.65 17.92 -22.81
N CYS A 89 14.37 16.88 -22.38
CA CYS A 89 15.09 16.02 -23.30
C CYS A 89 14.19 14.90 -23.83
N PRO A 90 13.96 14.77 -25.16
CA PRO A 90 13.16 13.67 -25.70
C PRO A 90 13.79 12.29 -25.44
N TYR A 91 15.12 12.25 -25.28
CA TYR A 91 15.88 11.03 -25.02
C TYR A 91 15.96 10.63 -23.54
N ASP A 92 15.36 11.39 -22.62
CA ASP A 92 15.29 10.97 -21.22
C ASP A 92 14.52 9.64 -21.11
N GLN A 93 15.13 8.62 -20.50
CA GLN A 93 14.48 7.31 -20.32
C GLN A 93 13.46 7.31 -19.17
N SER A 94 13.46 8.37 -18.34
CA SER A 94 12.55 8.55 -17.20
C SER A 94 12.60 7.38 -16.22
N GLY A 95 11.55 7.16 -15.41
CA GLY A 95 11.57 6.12 -14.36
C GLY A 95 12.16 6.56 -13.02
N TYR A 96 12.30 7.87 -12.82
CA TYR A 96 12.70 8.49 -11.55
C TYR A 96 11.62 9.43 -11.03
N PHE A 97 11.80 9.87 -9.79
CA PHE A 97 10.98 10.86 -9.10
C PHE A 97 11.82 12.11 -8.83
N ILE A 98 11.22 13.29 -8.94
CA ILE A 98 11.85 14.53 -8.50
C ILE A 98 11.38 14.83 -7.07
N ILE A 99 12.28 14.75 -6.10
CA ILE A 99 12.01 15.00 -4.69
C ILE A 99 13.00 16.04 -4.18
N ASN A 100 12.48 17.17 -3.70
CA ASN A 100 13.28 18.34 -3.28
C ASN A 100 14.31 18.77 -4.34
N GLY A 101 13.87 18.82 -5.60
CA GLY A 101 14.70 19.16 -6.76
C GLY A 101 15.74 18.13 -7.17
N SER A 102 15.85 17.00 -6.47
CA SER A 102 16.77 15.90 -6.81
C SER A 102 16.03 14.76 -7.49
N GLU A 103 16.69 14.17 -8.49
CA GLU A 103 16.22 12.95 -9.15
C GLU A 103 16.51 11.72 -8.29
N LYS A 104 15.50 10.89 -8.05
CA LYS A 104 15.59 9.70 -7.21
C LYS A 104 14.94 8.50 -7.91
N VAL A 105 15.65 7.37 -7.91
CA VAL A 105 15.18 6.11 -8.49
C VAL A 105 14.91 5.12 -7.37
N LEU A 106 13.80 4.38 -7.49
CA LEU A 106 13.55 3.22 -6.64
C LEU A 106 14.25 2.00 -7.23
N ILE A 107 15.10 1.37 -6.44
CA ILE A 107 15.80 0.14 -6.83
C ILE A 107 15.01 -1.04 -6.29
N ALA A 108 14.77 -2.04 -7.14
CA ALA A 108 14.12 -3.27 -6.73
C ALA A 108 14.96 -3.96 -5.64
N GLN A 109 14.33 -4.25 -4.50
CA GLN A 109 14.96 -5.01 -3.44
C GLN A 109 14.62 -6.49 -3.62
N GLU A 110 15.64 -7.32 -3.85
CA GLU A 110 15.47 -8.77 -3.85
C GLU A 110 15.06 -9.24 -2.45
N ARG A 111 14.02 -10.09 -2.40
CA ARG A 111 13.58 -10.77 -1.19
C ARG A 111 13.23 -12.21 -1.53
N MET A 112 13.51 -13.10 -0.59
CA MET A 112 13.16 -14.51 -0.73
C MET A 112 11.63 -14.66 -0.79
N MET A 113 11.13 -15.40 -1.77
CA MET A 113 9.70 -15.57 -2.06
C MET A 113 8.91 -16.06 -0.84
N PHE A 114 7.76 -15.50 -0.47
CA PHE A 114 7.15 -15.93 0.79
C PHE A 114 6.56 -17.34 0.74
N MET A 115 6.14 -17.84 -0.42
CA MET A 115 5.54 -19.18 -0.58
C MET A 115 6.55 -20.23 -1.07
N PHE A 116 7.57 -20.56 -0.27
CA PHE A 116 8.40 -21.75 -0.51
C PHE A 116 8.51 -22.59 0.78
N LEU A 117 8.60 -23.91 0.60
CA LEU A 117 8.97 -24.83 1.69
C LEU A 117 10.49 -25.03 1.62
N LYS A 118 11.23 -24.45 2.57
CA LYS A 118 12.68 -24.70 2.70
C LYS A 118 12.88 -25.92 3.56
N ASN A 119 13.28 -27.03 2.94
CA ASN A 119 13.86 -28.16 3.66
C ASN A 119 15.33 -27.84 3.90
N HIS A 120 15.68 -27.48 5.14
CA HIS A 120 17.08 -27.37 5.53
C HIS A 120 17.54 -28.74 6.04
N CYS A 121 18.23 -29.50 5.19
CA CYS A 121 18.85 -30.77 5.60
C CYS A 121 20.19 -30.45 6.29
N LEU A 122 20.17 -30.35 7.61
CA LEU A 122 21.38 -30.09 8.40
C LEU A 122 22.15 -31.42 8.52
N HIS A 123 23.08 -31.66 7.61
CA HIS A 123 23.93 -32.87 7.58
C HIS A 123 24.98 -32.95 8.72
N LEU A 124 24.95 -32.02 9.67
CA LEU A 124 25.88 -31.98 10.80
C LEU A 124 25.25 -32.68 12.00
N ASN A 125 25.85 -33.79 12.44
CA ASN A 125 25.51 -34.59 13.64
C ASN A 125 25.59 -33.83 15.00
N ILE A 126 25.60 -32.49 14.98
CA ILE A 126 25.78 -31.61 16.13
C ILE A 126 24.44 -31.00 16.58
N TYR A 127 23.41 -31.02 15.73
CA TYR A 127 22.13 -30.40 16.04
C TYR A 127 21.13 -31.40 16.66
N ILE A 128 20.37 -30.93 17.66
CA ILE A 128 19.28 -31.66 18.34
C ILE A 128 18.15 -32.01 17.36
N TYR A 129 18.08 -31.34 16.21
CA TYR A 129 17.05 -31.53 15.20
C TYR A 129 17.66 -32.08 13.91
N SER A 130 17.06 -33.12 13.33
CA SER A 130 17.49 -33.69 12.04
C SER A 130 16.93 -32.93 10.84
N PHE A 131 15.71 -32.40 10.94
CA PHE A 131 15.06 -31.67 9.87
C PHE A 131 14.38 -30.42 10.41
N THR A 132 14.49 -29.33 9.64
CA THR A 132 13.73 -28.11 9.90
C THR A 132 13.02 -27.70 8.62
N ALA A 133 11.71 -27.48 8.73
CA ALA A 133 10.88 -26.92 7.67
C ALA A 133 10.38 -25.54 8.13
N GLU A 134 10.62 -24.52 7.31
CA GLU A 134 10.10 -23.17 7.50
C GLU A 134 9.06 -22.88 6.40
N ILE A 135 7.85 -22.50 6.82
CA ILE A 135 6.73 -22.15 5.94
C ILE A 135 6.42 -20.68 6.21
N LYS A 136 6.55 -19.85 5.18
CA LYS A 136 6.11 -18.45 5.23
C LYS A 136 4.84 -18.31 4.40
N SER A 137 3.92 -17.49 4.85
CA SER A 137 2.72 -17.14 4.09
C SER A 137 2.56 -15.62 4.05
N ALA A 138 2.27 -15.13 2.86
CA ALA A 138 1.96 -13.74 2.60
C ALA A 138 0.64 -13.70 1.83
N ILE A 139 -0.26 -12.80 2.22
CA ILE A 139 -1.48 -12.54 1.47
C ILE A 139 -1.09 -11.62 0.30
N GLU A 140 -1.43 -12.01 -0.93
CA GLU A 140 -1.06 -11.24 -2.14
C GLU A 140 -1.72 -9.86 -2.20
N LYS A 141 -2.93 -9.73 -1.62
CA LYS A 141 -3.70 -8.50 -1.56
C LYS A 141 -3.88 -8.05 -0.12
N GLY A 142 -3.19 -6.98 0.26
CA GLY A 142 -3.31 -6.34 1.57
C GLY A 142 -1.97 -6.01 2.20
N SER A 143 -2.01 -5.28 3.31
CA SER A 143 -0.84 -4.82 4.06
C SER A 143 -0.43 -5.76 5.20
N LYS A 144 -1.03 -6.95 5.27
CA LYS A 144 -0.78 -7.87 6.40
C LYS A 144 0.65 -8.40 6.33
N LEU A 145 1.34 -8.33 7.48
CA LEU A 145 2.70 -8.84 7.63
C LEU A 145 2.76 -10.35 7.38
N ILE A 146 3.93 -10.83 6.93
CA ILE A 146 4.19 -12.24 6.65
C ILE A 146 4.03 -13.08 7.91
N SER A 147 3.25 -14.15 7.82
CA SER A 147 3.14 -15.15 8.88
C SER A 147 4.17 -16.27 8.66
N SER A 148 4.81 -16.74 9.73
CA SER A 148 5.83 -17.79 9.65
C SER A 148 5.52 -18.95 10.60
N LEU A 149 5.54 -20.17 10.09
CA LEU A 149 5.47 -21.42 10.85
C LEU A 149 6.79 -22.18 10.71
N MET A 150 7.34 -22.66 11.81
CA MET A 150 8.56 -23.49 11.80
C MET A 150 8.28 -24.83 12.48
N ILE A 151 8.61 -25.92 11.77
CA ILE A 151 8.50 -27.29 12.28
C ILE A 151 9.92 -27.87 12.37
N LYS A 152 10.25 -28.41 13.54
CA LYS A 152 11.56 -29.04 13.80
C LYS A 152 11.35 -30.49 14.22
N LEU A 153 12.00 -31.41 13.52
CA LEU A 153 12.02 -32.82 13.87
C LEU A 153 13.23 -33.12 14.75
N LEU A 154 12.99 -33.62 15.96
CA LEU A 154 14.04 -34.05 16.88
C LEU A 154 14.88 -35.19 16.24
N ALA A 155 16.18 -35.14 16.44
CA ALA A 155 17.08 -36.21 16.03
C ALA A 155 16.89 -37.44 16.92
N LYS A 156 16.89 -38.63 16.31
CA LYS A 156 16.76 -39.92 17.02
C LYS A 156 17.83 -40.15 18.10
N THR A 157 18.96 -39.45 18.00
CA THR A 157 20.06 -39.49 18.97
C THR A 157 19.81 -38.66 20.24
N ALA A 158 18.77 -37.82 20.27
CA ALA A 158 18.50 -36.91 21.39
C ALA A 158 17.48 -37.46 22.42
N GLU A 159 16.89 -38.64 22.21
CA GLU A 159 15.92 -39.27 23.13
C GLU A 159 16.58 -40.12 24.25
N LYS A 160 17.80 -39.78 24.69
CA LYS A 160 18.47 -40.48 25.80
C LYS A 160 18.73 -39.58 26.99
#